data_AF-A0A8H5C836-F1
#
_entry.id   AF-A0A8H5C836-F1
#
_cell.length_a   1.000
_cell.length_b   1.000
_cell.length_c   1.000
_cell.angle_alpha   90.00
_cell.angle_beta   90.00
_cell.angle_gamma   90.00
#
_symmetry.space_group_name_H-M   'P 1'
#
loop_
_entity.id
_entity.type
_entity.pdbx_description
1 polymer ?
#
loop_
_entity_poly.entity_id
_entity_poly.type
_entity_poly.pdbx_seq_one_letter_code
_entity_poly.pdbx_strand_id
1 'polypeptide(L)'
;MSWSIFQCQDPDFSVRSAPDNITFGVSRHAMQRSEVFRDMFSLCEQEPGNSPEAPDAEGPNVVDLHEPADVLAILLRILHEPPKPPEEIVSDPPELDSYVKKYNEATVIPLPLLELVLLHLVDKYLLDESITRVLEQHLLAHAASNGLRVYSFAVANGMSKVANKASHYVLPMAQYTLQDVRCIPTVKAYHDIVRLQDFRVQALRDLLLKEDIFPHGYGACQPHAESTPTTWDTRRKALLARIETGSDIAWEMSSLVETFRDCKTCQKACIAAVDMLAYKCRRIPKTLEKLPSGYLE
;
A
#
# COMPACT_ATOMS: atom_id res chain seq x y z
N MET A 1 18.96 3.99 -9.89
CA MET A 1 19.97 4.47 -8.91
C MET A 1 20.76 3.26 -8.42
N SER A 2 22.09 3.35 -8.35
CA SER A 2 22.90 2.28 -7.74
C SER A 2 22.89 2.46 -6.23
N TRP A 3 22.32 1.50 -5.50
CA TRP A 3 22.15 1.57 -4.04
C TRP A 3 23.43 1.21 -3.27
N SER A 4 24.38 0.52 -3.90
CA SER A 4 25.56 -0.07 -3.25
C SER A 4 26.80 0.84 -3.20
N ILE A 5 26.77 2.02 -3.82
CA ILE A 5 27.90 2.94 -3.85
C ILE A 5 27.55 4.18 -3.04
N PHE A 6 28.30 4.51 -2.00
CA PHE A 6 28.09 5.70 -1.18
C PHE A 6 29.35 6.57 -1.13
N GLN A 7 29.18 7.89 -1.21
CA GLN A 7 30.24 8.87 -1.07
C GLN A 7 29.69 10.14 -0.41
N CYS A 8 30.35 10.62 0.64
CA CYS A 8 30.05 11.89 1.28
C CYS A 8 31.04 12.96 0.78
N GLN A 9 30.53 14.15 0.48
CA GLN A 9 31.38 15.33 0.33
C GLN A 9 31.69 15.86 1.73
N ASP A 10 32.96 16.19 1.99
CA ASP A 10 33.43 16.77 3.25
C ASP A 10 33.05 15.96 4.52
N PRO A 11 33.51 14.69 4.64
CA PRO A 11 33.19 13.87 5.80
C PRO A 11 33.85 14.40 7.08
N ASP A 12 33.09 14.45 8.18
CA ASP A 12 33.54 14.84 9.53
C ASP A 12 33.56 13.64 10.52
N PHE A 13 33.18 12.46 10.03
CA PHE A 13 33.18 11.21 10.77
C PHE A 13 33.40 10.01 9.84
N SER A 14 33.77 8.87 10.40
CA SER A 14 34.00 7.64 9.66
C SER A 14 33.17 6.49 10.23
N VAL A 15 32.68 5.63 9.35
CA VAL A 15 31.97 4.41 9.72
C VAL A 15 32.60 3.26 8.98
N ARG A 16 32.98 2.20 9.68
CA ARG A 16 33.63 1.03 9.10
C ARG A 16 32.71 -0.18 9.17
N SER A 17 32.55 -0.86 8.05
CA SER A 17 31.97 -2.20 8.02
C SER A 17 32.98 -3.16 8.64
N ALA A 18 32.65 -3.72 9.80
CA ALA A 18 33.47 -4.72 10.49
C ALA A 18 33.69 -6.00 9.66
N PRO A 19 32.68 -6.60 8.99
CA PRO A 19 32.91 -7.83 8.22
C PRO A 19 33.80 -7.62 6.99
N ASP A 20 33.71 -6.47 6.32
CA ASP A 20 34.43 -6.22 5.06
C ASP A 20 35.66 -5.33 5.22
N ASN A 21 35.86 -4.75 6.41
CA ASN A 21 36.93 -3.79 6.72
C ASN A 21 36.97 -2.59 5.75
N ILE A 22 35.80 -2.14 5.27
CA ILE A 22 35.64 -0.98 4.38
C ILE A 22 35.17 0.21 5.21
N THR A 23 35.87 1.34 5.08
CA THR A 23 35.54 2.59 5.78
C THR A 23 34.88 3.59 4.84
N PHE A 24 33.78 4.18 5.31
CA PHE A 24 33.03 5.23 4.65
C PHE A 24 33.17 6.53 5.43
N GLY A 25 33.53 7.61 4.74
CA GLY A 25 33.42 8.96 5.30
C GLY A 25 31.96 9.41 5.28
N VAL A 26 31.47 9.97 6.39
CA VAL A 26 30.07 10.38 6.56
C VAL A 26 30.00 11.77 7.21
N SER A 27 28.84 12.41 7.12
CA SER A 27 28.50 13.62 7.87
C SER A 27 27.73 13.26 9.15
N ARG A 28 28.24 13.65 10.33
CA ARG A 28 27.54 13.48 11.62
C ARG A 28 26.13 14.05 11.59
N HIS A 29 25.96 15.22 10.97
CA HIS A 29 24.65 15.86 10.85
C HIS A 29 23.62 14.97 10.14
N ALA A 30 24.02 14.32 9.04
CA ALA A 30 23.12 13.41 8.34
C ALA A 30 22.86 12.12 9.13
N MET A 31 23.87 11.61 9.85
CA MET A 31 23.75 10.44 10.71
C MET A 31 22.75 10.65 11.87
N GLN A 32 22.55 11.90 12.34
CA GLN A 32 21.57 12.24 13.38
C GLN A 32 20.10 11.99 12.99
N ARG A 33 19.80 11.64 11.73
CA ARG A 33 18.49 11.13 11.27
C ARG A 33 18.18 9.70 11.73
N SER A 34 19.02 9.15 12.59
CA SER A 34 18.85 7.90 13.32
C SER A 34 18.96 8.22 14.80
N GLU A 35 18.01 7.72 15.58
CA GLU A 35 18.05 7.86 17.04
C GLU A 35 19.28 7.17 17.62
N VAL A 36 19.64 5.99 17.12
CA VAL A 36 20.83 5.24 17.57
C VAL A 36 22.10 6.07 17.42
N PHE A 37 22.32 6.70 16.26
CA PHE A 37 23.51 7.53 16.05
C PHE A 37 23.45 8.84 16.82
N ARG A 38 22.28 9.47 16.94
CA ARG A 38 22.10 10.68 17.74
C ARG A 38 22.46 10.44 19.21
N ASP A 39 21.97 9.34 19.78
CA ASP A 39 22.26 8.97 21.17
C ASP A 39 23.74 8.63 21.34
N MET A 40 24.32 7.86 20.42
CA MET A 40 25.74 7.53 20.41
C MET A 40 26.62 8.79 20.41
N PHE A 41 26.36 9.77 19.52
CA PHE A 41 27.11 11.01 19.50
C PHE A 41 26.93 11.83 20.78
N SER A 42 25.71 11.88 21.32
CA SER A 42 25.41 12.64 22.54
C SER A 42 26.15 12.12 23.78
N LEU A 43 26.43 10.81 23.85
CA LEU A 43 27.20 10.20 24.94
C LEU A 43 28.70 10.43 24.78
N CYS A 44 29.21 10.40 23.55
CA CYS A 44 30.62 10.64 23.27
C CYS A 44 31.03 12.12 23.41
N GLU A 45 30.09 13.05 23.25
CA GLU A 45 30.35 14.50 23.37
C GLU A 45 30.28 15.02 24.82
N GLN A 46 29.89 14.18 25.78
CA GLN A 46 29.74 14.53 27.21
C GLN A 46 31.02 14.45 28.05
N GLU A 47 32.19 14.17 27.45
CA GLU A 47 33.48 14.26 28.16
C GLU A 47 34.23 15.57 27.88
N PRO A 48 33.90 16.68 28.57
CA PRO A 48 34.85 17.74 28.83
C PRO A 48 35.08 17.88 30.34
N GLY A 49 36.04 17.11 30.87
CA GLY A 49 36.70 17.44 32.14
C GLY A 49 36.75 16.33 33.18
N ASN A 50 37.85 15.56 33.20
CA ASN A 50 38.66 15.29 34.41
C ASN A 50 39.77 14.25 34.15
N SER A 51 40.71 14.52 33.25
CA SER A 51 42.04 13.89 33.29
C SER A 51 43.07 14.81 32.62
N PRO A 52 43.89 15.55 33.40
CA PRO A 52 44.90 16.47 32.87
C PRO A 52 46.14 15.80 32.26
N GLU A 53 46.17 14.49 32.09
CA GLU A 53 47.37 13.76 31.68
C GLU A 53 47.03 12.67 30.65
N ALA A 54 46.69 13.07 29.43
CA ALA A 54 46.82 12.20 28.26
C ALA A 54 47.19 13.07 27.04
N PRO A 55 48.46 13.09 26.61
CA PRO A 55 48.79 13.61 25.30
C PRO A 55 48.21 12.65 24.24
N ASP A 56 47.63 13.19 23.18
CA ASP A 56 47.25 12.47 21.95
C ASP A 56 46.11 11.44 22.06
N ALA A 57 45.01 11.76 22.73
CA ALA A 57 43.73 11.05 22.52
C ALA A 57 43.02 11.55 21.24
N GLU A 58 43.72 11.63 20.11
CA GLU A 58 43.11 11.60 18.76
C GLU A 58 42.60 10.17 18.51
N GLY A 59 41.62 9.73 19.30
CA GLY A 59 40.93 8.48 19.04
C GLY A 59 40.31 8.55 17.64
N PRO A 60 40.44 7.50 16.82
CA PRO A 60 39.85 7.52 15.48
C PRO A 60 38.35 7.76 15.61
N ASN A 61 37.86 8.85 15.00
CA ASN A 61 36.43 9.17 14.81
C ASN A 61 35.78 8.14 13.87
N VAL A 62 35.87 6.87 14.24
CA VAL A 62 35.46 5.71 13.46
C VAL A 62 34.55 4.85 14.33
N VAL A 63 33.35 4.55 13.83
CA VAL A 63 32.46 3.56 14.45
C VAL A 63 32.43 2.30 13.61
N ASP A 64 32.59 1.17 14.27
CA ASP A 64 32.48 -0.15 13.66
C ASP A 64 31.04 -0.65 13.68
N LEU A 65 30.52 -0.99 12.51
CA LEU A 65 29.18 -1.52 12.31
C LEU A 65 29.27 -2.95 11.75
N HIS A 66 28.36 -3.83 12.15
CA HIS A 66 28.40 -5.25 11.78
C HIS A 66 27.78 -5.54 10.40
N GLU A 67 27.25 -4.50 9.76
CA GLU A 67 26.64 -4.53 8.45
C GLU A 67 27.70 -4.82 7.39
N PRO A 68 27.41 -5.72 6.44
CA PRO A 68 28.15 -5.80 5.19
C PRO A 68 28.23 -4.43 4.50
N ALA A 69 29.30 -4.17 3.78
CA ALA A 69 29.62 -2.87 3.20
C ALA A 69 28.54 -2.37 2.23
N ASP A 70 27.86 -3.26 1.51
CA ASP A 70 26.77 -2.93 0.60
C ASP A 70 25.50 -2.48 1.36
N VAL A 71 25.12 -3.18 2.43
CA VAL A 71 24.03 -2.82 3.32
C VAL A 71 24.34 -1.52 4.06
N LEU A 72 25.60 -1.35 4.49
CA LEU A 72 26.05 -0.12 5.13
C LEU A 72 25.98 1.06 4.15
N ALA A 73 26.45 0.90 2.91
CA ALA A 73 26.33 1.95 1.89
C ALA A 73 24.87 2.36 1.64
N ILE A 74 23.93 1.41 1.71
CA ILE A 74 22.49 1.68 1.62
C ILE A 74 22.01 2.52 2.80
N LEU A 75 22.34 2.12 4.04
CA LEU A 75 22.00 2.88 5.24
C LEU A 75 22.52 4.32 5.16
N LEU A 76 23.80 4.48 4.83
CA LEU A 76 24.44 5.79 4.74
C LEU A 76 23.80 6.67 3.66
N ARG A 77 23.44 6.08 2.51
CA ARG A 77 22.68 6.79 1.48
C ARG A 77 21.33 7.27 1.99
N ILE A 78 20.55 6.44 2.69
CA ILE A 78 19.24 6.85 3.23
C ILE A 78 19.39 8.01 4.21
N LEU A 79 20.39 7.94 5.08
CA LEU A 79 20.66 8.98 6.08
C LEU A 79 21.09 10.30 5.42
N HIS A 80 21.89 10.27 4.37
CA HIS A 80 22.39 11.49 3.70
C HIS A 80 21.40 12.04 2.68
N GLU A 81 20.90 11.17 1.81
CA GLU A 81 19.97 11.45 0.71
C GLU A 81 18.72 10.55 0.82
N PRO A 82 17.75 10.90 1.69
CA PRO A 82 16.52 10.16 1.83
C PRO A 82 15.81 10.01 0.49
N PRO A 83 15.18 8.85 0.23
CA PRO A 83 14.43 8.65 -0.99
C PRO A 83 13.30 9.69 -1.10
N LYS A 84 12.97 10.05 -2.34
CA LYS A 84 11.78 10.87 -2.63
C LYS A 84 10.56 9.95 -2.69
N PRO A 85 9.36 10.43 -2.34
CA PRO A 85 8.11 9.70 -2.55
C PRO A 85 7.97 9.15 -3.98
N PRO A 86 7.31 8.00 -4.17
CA PRO A 86 7.06 7.45 -5.50
C PRO A 86 6.15 8.39 -6.31
N GLU A 87 6.46 8.57 -7.59
CA GLU A 87 5.70 9.45 -8.47
C GLU A 87 4.41 8.78 -8.95
N GLU A 88 3.25 9.40 -8.69
CA GLU A 88 1.95 8.92 -9.17
C GLU A 88 1.78 9.26 -10.66
N ILE A 89 1.38 8.26 -11.46
CA ILE A 89 1.04 8.46 -12.88
C ILE A 89 -0.37 9.04 -12.91
N VAL A 90 -0.50 10.30 -13.29
CA VAL A 90 -1.79 10.94 -13.53
C VAL A 90 -2.29 10.47 -14.91
N SER A 91 -3.31 9.61 -14.92
CA SER A 91 -4.04 9.29 -16.16
C SER A 91 -4.79 10.53 -16.62
N ASP A 92 -4.55 10.99 -17.85
CA ASP A 92 -5.31 12.05 -18.51
C ASP A 92 -5.91 11.51 -19.84
N PRO A 93 -7.24 11.51 -20.04
CA PRO A 93 -8.28 11.96 -19.10
C PRO A 93 -8.26 11.14 -17.80
N PRO A 94 -8.72 11.72 -16.67
CA PRO A 94 -8.93 10.95 -15.45
C PRO A 94 -9.93 9.85 -15.80
N GLU A 95 -9.43 8.64 -16.03
CA GLU A 95 -10.28 7.46 -16.10
C GLU A 95 -11.06 7.47 -14.80
N LEU A 96 -12.37 7.74 -14.91
CA LEU A 96 -13.27 7.95 -13.77
C LEU A 96 -13.30 6.71 -12.83
N ASP A 97 -12.64 5.62 -13.23
CA ASP A 97 -12.69 4.29 -12.65
C ASP A 97 -11.32 3.61 -12.39
N SER A 98 -10.18 4.30 -12.55
CA SER A 98 -8.89 3.74 -12.13
C SER A 98 -8.70 3.88 -10.61
N TYR A 99 -9.45 3.11 -9.81
CA TYR A 99 -9.34 3.07 -8.33
C TYR A 99 -7.96 2.61 -7.82
N VAL A 100 -7.14 2.08 -8.73
CA VAL A 100 -5.80 1.62 -8.46
C VAL A 100 -4.85 2.78 -8.76
N LYS A 101 -4.20 3.29 -7.71
CA LYS A 101 -3.09 4.24 -7.91
C LYS A 101 -1.99 3.54 -8.68
N LYS A 102 -1.59 4.13 -9.81
CA LYS A 102 -0.45 3.67 -10.61
C LYS A 102 0.73 4.58 -10.30
N TYR A 103 1.90 3.97 -10.17
CA TYR A 103 3.14 4.68 -9.86
C TYR A 103 4.13 4.48 -11.00
N ASN A 104 4.99 5.47 -11.22
CA ASN A 104 6.09 5.37 -12.15
C ASN A 104 7.11 4.36 -11.60
N GLU A 105 7.20 3.19 -12.24
CA GLU A 105 8.07 2.09 -11.82
C GLU A 105 9.53 2.50 -11.68
N ALA A 106 10.01 3.49 -12.46
CA ALA A 106 11.38 3.99 -12.38
C ALA A 106 11.69 4.73 -11.06
N THR A 107 10.65 5.18 -10.35
CA THR A 107 10.75 5.93 -9.09
C THR A 107 10.45 5.07 -7.86
N VAL A 108 9.81 3.91 -8.07
CA VAL A 108 9.44 3.00 -6.97
C VAL A 108 10.66 2.16 -6.60
N ILE A 109 11.00 2.14 -5.32
CA ILE A 109 12.06 1.26 -4.82
C ILE A 109 11.62 -0.19 -4.98
N PRO A 110 12.44 -1.09 -5.55
CA PRO A 110 12.09 -2.49 -5.73
C PRO A 110 11.66 -3.19 -4.43
N LEU A 111 10.58 -3.97 -4.50
CA LEU A 111 10.00 -4.63 -3.31
C LEU A 111 10.99 -5.51 -2.53
N PRO A 112 11.84 -6.35 -3.16
CA PRO A 112 12.82 -7.14 -2.41
C PRO A 112 13.82 -6.27 -1.63
N LEU A 113 14.21 -5.11 -2.17
CA LEU A 113 15.11 -4.19 -1.47
C LEU A 113 14.43 -3.51 -0.28
N LEU A 114 13.14 -3.14 -0.42
CA LEU A 114 12.33 -2.60 0.67
C LEU A 114 12.20 -3.59 1.82
N GLU A 115 11.74 -4.81 1.52
CA GLU A 115 11.41 -5.82 2.52
C GLU A 115 12.65 -6.42 3.18
N LEU A 116 13.68 -6.76 2.41
CA LEU A 116 14.83 -7.52 2.90
C LEU A 116 15.97 -6.66 3.43
N VAL A 117 15.97 -5.35 3.16
CA VAL A 117 17.06 -4.46 3.55
C VAL A 117 16.54 -3.19 4.21
N LEU A 118 15.82 -2.35 3.47
CA LEU A 118 15.53 -0.98 3.91
C LEU A 118 14.68 -0.92 5.18
N LEU A 119 13.62 -1.72 5.26
CA LEU A 119 12.73 -1.70 6.43
C LEU A 119 13.35 -2.41 7.65
N HIS A 120 14.28 -3.33 7.44
CA HIS A 120 15.11 -3.86 8.53
C HIS A 120 16.08 -2.82 9.09
N LEU A 121 16.64 -1.97 8.22
CA LEU A 121 17.49 -0.85 8.65
C LEU A 121 16.69 0.20 9.43
N VAL A 122 15.44 0.47 9.04
CA VAL A 122 14.53 1.37 9.78
C VAL A 122 14.38 0.94 11.23
N ASP A 123 14.06 -0.34 11.45
CA ASP A 123 13.86 -0.91 12.79
C ASP A 123 15.18 -0.93 13.59
N LYS A 124 16.26 -1.43 12.98
CA LYS A 124 17.57 -1.57 13.65
C LYS A 124 18.18 -0.23 14.07
N TYR A 125 18.07 0.79 13.22
CA TYR A 125 18.70 2.10 13.44
C TYR A 125 17.74 3.17 13.92
N LEU A 126 16.46 2.84 14.12
CA LEU A 126 15.43 3.80 14.56
C LEU A 126 15.49 5.08 13.71
N LEU A 127 15.34 4.89 12.40
CA LEU A 127 15.39 5.99 11.44
C LEU A 127 14.22 6.95 11.65
N ASP A 128 14.45 8.23 11.37
CA ASP A 128 13.46 9.28 11.50
C ASP A 128 12.12 8.91 10.82
N GLU A 129 11.01 9.24 11.51
CA GLU A 129 9.64 8.97 11.05
C GLU A 129 9.36 9.49 9.63
N SER A 130 10.02 10.58 9.22
CA SER A 130 9.89 11.13 7.86
C SER A 130 10.42 10.16 6.79
N ILE A 131 11.54 9.48 7.04
CA ILE A 131 12.14 8.48 6.17
C ILE A 131 11.25 7.23 6.15
N THR A 132 10.85 6.76 7.33
CA THR A 132 9.97 5.61 7.51
C THR A 132 8.68 5.77 6.70
N ARG A 133 8.02 6.92 6.79
CA ARG A 133 6.81 7.22 6.01
C ARG A 133 7.02 7.17 4.50
N VAL A 134 8.16 7.63 4.00
CA VAL A 134 8.45 7.56 2.56
C VAL A 134 8.68 6.11 2.13
N LEU A 135 9.40 5.32 2.91
CA LEU A 135 9.59 3.89 2.64
C LEU A 135 8.27 3.11 2.68
N GLU A 136 7.38 3.43 3.62
CA GLU A 136 6.00 2.88 3.65
C GLU A 136 5.20 3.26 2.39
N GLN A 137 5.39 4.46 1.84
CA GLN A 137 4.73 4.86 0.58
C GLN A 137 5.25 4.04 -0.60
N HIS A 138 6.56 3.79 -0.68
CA HIS A 138 7.11 2.89 -1.70
C HIS A 138 6.61 1.46 -1.53
N LEU A 139 6.48 0.96 -0.30
CA LEU A 139 5.88 -0.34 -0.02
C LEU A 139 4.42 -0.40 -0.49
N LEU A 140 3.63 0.64 -0.23
CA LEU A 140 2.26 0.76 -0.70
C LEU A 140 2.14 0.89 -2.22
N ALA A 141 3.13 1.46 -2.90
CA ALA A 141 3.15 1.54 -4.36
C ALA A 141 3.14 0.15 -5.03
N HIS A 142 3.63 -0.89 -4.33
CA HIS A 142 3.56 -2.28 -4.79
C HIS A 142 2.23 -2.97 -4.49
N ALA A 143 1.36 -2.39 -3.67
CA ALA A 143 0.17 -3.08 -3.17
C ALA A 143 -0.79 -3.50 -4.30
N ALA A 144 -0.90 -2.70 -5.37
CA ALA A 144 -1.74 -3.03 -6.51
C ALA A 144 -1.34 -4.35 -7.20
N SER A 145 -0.05 -4.60 -7.36
CA SER A 145 0.48 -5.79 -8.04
C SER A 145 0.79 -6.93 -7.07
N ASN A 146 1.09 -6.62 -5.81
CA ASN A 146 1.61 -7.55 -4.81
C ASN A 146 0.81 -7.48 -3.49
N GLY A 147 -0.51 -7.29 -3.57
CA GLY A 147 -1.37 -6.98 -2.41
C GLY A 147 -1.21 -7.94 -1.23
N LEU A 148 -1.21 -9.25 -1.48
CA LEU A 148 -1.04 -10.26 -0.43
C LEU A 148 0.32 -10.17 0.26
N ARG A 149 1.40 -9.99 -0.51
CA ARG A 149 2.76 -9.93 0.01
C ARG A 149 2.96 -8.66 0.84
N VAL A 150 2.55 -7.50 0.31
CA VAL A 150 2.63 -6.22 1.01
C VAL A 150 1.79 -6.22 2.29
N TYR A 151 0.55 -6.77 2.22
CA TYR A 151 -0.29 -6.93 3.39
C TYR A 151 0.39 -7.78 4.47
N SER A 152 0.89 -8.95 4.08
CA SER A 152 1.48 -9.91 5.01
C SER A 152 2.75 -9.37 5.66
N PHE A 153 3.61 -8.73 4.87
CA PHE A 153 4.81 -8.05 5.38
C PHE A 153 4.43 -6.94 6.37
N ALA A 154 3.46 -6.10 6.04
CA ALA A 154 3.04 -5.02 6.91
C ALA A 154 2.46 -5.52 8.24
N VAL A 155 1.69 -6.63 8.22
CA VAL A 155 1.20 -7.26 9.45
C VAL A 155 2.36 -7.81 10.28
N ALA A 156 3.32 -8.49 9.66
CA ALA A 156 4.47 -9.08 10.37
C ALA A 156 5.33 -8.03 11.07
N ASN A 157 5.38 -6.80 10.55
CA ASN A 157 6.17 -5.69 11.07
C ASN A 157 5.32 -4.63 11.82
N GLY A 158 4.07 -4.93 12.18
CA GLY A 158 3.22 -4.03 12.96
C GLY A 158 2.77 -2.74 12.23
N MET A 159 2.95 -2.66 10.91
CA MET A 159 2.63 -1.50 10.06
C MET A 159 1.13 -1.43 9.75
N SER A 160 0.30 -1.20 10.77
CA SER A 160 -1.17 -1.34 10.69
C SER A 160 -1.81 -0.48 9.60
N LYS A 161 -1.32 0.75 9.38
CA LYS A 161 -1.82 1.64 8.31
C LYS A 161 -1.54 1.09 6.91
N VAL A 162 -0.34 0.52 6.71
CA VAL A 162 0.06 -0.08 5.44
C VAL A 162 -0.75 -1.36 5.20
N ALA A 163 -0.86 -2.24 6.21
CA ALA A 163 -1.66 -3.45 6.13
C ALA A 163 -3.12 -3.15 5.78
N ASN A 164 -3.74 -2.17 6.45
CA ASN A 164 -5.12 -1.76 6.14
C ASN A 164 -5.28 -1.29 4.69
N LYS A 165 -4.36 -0.47 4.18
CA LYS A 165 -4.42 -0.02 2.77
C LYS A 165 -4.15 -1.16 1.79
N ALA A 166 -3.18 -2.03 2.07
CA ALA A 166 -2.83 -3.17 1.24
C ALA A 166 -3.95 -4.20 1.16
N SER A 167 -4.75 -4.37 2.23
CA SER A 167 -5.90 -5.28 2.26
C SER A 167 -6.92 -5.03 1.13
N HIS A 168 -6.96 -3.79 0.61
CA HIS A 168 -7.81 -3.44 -0.53
C HIS A 168 -7.48 -4.23 -1.81
N TYR A 169 -6.20 -4.51 -2.02
CA TYR A 169 -5.64 -5.08 -3.24
C TYR A 169 -5.44 -6.60 -3.15
N VAL A 170 -5.76 -7.22 -2.01
CA VAL A 170 -5.68 -8.66 -1.86
C VAL A 170 -6.78 -9.32 -2.70
N LEU A 171 -6.39 -10.17 -3.63
CA LEU A 171 -7.30 -10.95 -4.47
C LEU A 171 -8.11 -11.94 -3.61
N PRO A 172 -9.24 -12.47 -4.10
CA PRO A 172 -9.97 -13.51 -3.39
C PRO A 172 -9.03 -14.62 -2.91
N MET A 173 -9.13 -15.02 -1.63
CA MET A 173 -8.16 -15.96 -1.04
C MET A 173 -8.10 -17.30 -1.79
N ALA A 174 -9.20 -17.69 -2.42
CA ALA A 174 -9.28 -18.88 -3.26
C ALA A 174 -8.41 -18.84 -4.53
N GLN A 175 -7.93 -17.67 -4.96
CA GLN A 175 -7.05 -17.52 -6.13
C GLN A 175 -5.56 -17.71 -5.80
N TYR A 176 -5.20 -17.73 -4.52
CA TYR A 176 -3.81 -17.91 -4.09
C TYR A 176 -3.48 -19.38 -3.89
N THR A 177 -2.23 -19.75 -4.20
CA THR A 177 -1.73 -21.07 -3.86
C THR A 177 -1.45 -21.17 -2.36
N LEU A 178 -1.34 -22.39 -1.84
CA LEU A 178 -0.92 -22.60 -0.46
C LEU A 178 0.45 -21.96 -0.17
N GLN A 179 1.36 -21.93 -1.16
CA GLN A 179 2.67 -21.31 -1.01
C GLN A 179 2.57 -19.80 -0.86
N ASP A 180 1.67 -19.14 -1.60
CA ASP A 180 1.45 -17.70 -1.50
C ASP A 180 0.90 -17.33 -0.13
N VAL A 181 -0.08 -18.10 0.38
CA VAL A 181 -0.75 -17.80 1.66
C VAL A 181 0.18 -17.97 2.86
N ARG A 182 1.24 -18.77 2.75
CA ARG A 182 2.23 -18.96 3.84
C ARG A 182 2.95 -17.69 4.27
N CYS A 183 2.94 -16.63 3.47
CA CYS A 183 3.53 -15.36 3.88
C CYS A 183 2.72 -14.65 4.97
N ILE A 184 1.43 -14.97 5.13
CA ILE A 184 0.59 -14.36 6.17
C ILE A 184 1.05 -14.87 7.56
N PRO A 185 1.43 -13.97 8.48
CA PRO A 185 2.11 -14.38 9.71
C PRO A 185 1.18 -15.04 10.75
N THR A 186 -0.13 -14.80 10.68
CA THR A 186 -1.08 -15.30 11.69
C THR A 186 -2.42 -15.74 11.09
N VAL A 187 -3.07 -16.70 11.75
CA VAL A 187 -4.44 -17.13 11.40
C VAL A 187 -5.42 -15.97 11.50
N LYS A 188 -5.23 -15.07 12.48
CA LYS A 188 -6.05 -13.86 12.64
C LYS A 188 -5.98 -12.98 11.39
N ALA A 189 -4.78 -12.69 10.90
CA ALA A 189 -4.60 -11.86 9.70
C ALA A 189 -5.21 -12.50 8.45
N TYR A 190 -5.07 -13.82 8.29
CA TYR A 190 -5.76 -14.55 7.22
C TYR A 190 -7.29 -14.39 7.34
N HIS A 191 -7.83 -14.61 8.55
CA HIS A 191 -9.26 -14.53 8.81
C HIS A 191 -9.82 -13.12 8.60
N ASP A 192 -9.08 -12.09 8.99
CA ASP A 192 -9.44 -10.68 8.79
C ASP A 192 -9.64 -10.38 7.29
N ILE A 193 -8.77 -10.89 6.41
CA ILE A 193 -8.96 -10.77 4.95
C ILE A 193 -10.19 -11.53 4.48
N VAL A 194 -10.40 -12.77 4.92
CA VAL A 194 -11.59 -13.55 4.53
C VAL A 194 -12.88 -12.85 4.95
N ARG A 195 -12.93 -12.27 6.16
CA ARG A 195 -14.07 -11.48 6.63
C ARG A 195 -14.32 -10.26 5.74
N LEU A 196 -13.27 -9.53 5.37
CA LEU A 196 -13.40 -8.39 4.45
C LEU A 196 -13.97 -8.82 3.09
N GLN A 197 -13.52 -9.96 2.58
CA GLN A 197 -13.95 -10.50 1.29
C GLN A 197 -15.41 -10.94 1.33
N ASP A 198 -15.82 -11.72 2.34
CA ASP A 198 -17.22 -12.12 2.52
C ASP A 198 -18.13 -10.89 2.66
N PHE A 199 -17.76 -9.94 3.53
CA PHE A 199 -18.52 -8.70 3.71
C PHE A 199 -18.77 -7.98 2.38
N ARG A 200 -17.71 -7.84 1.56
CA ARG A 200 -17.81 -7.16 0.27
C ARG A 200 -18.75 -7.90 -0.67
N VAL A 201 -18.64 -9.23 -0.76
CA VAL A 201 -19.52 -10.04 -1.62
C VAL A 201 -20.98 -9.92 -1.17
N GLN A 202 -21.26 -10.01 0.13
CA GLN A 202 -22.63 -9.87 0.65
C GLN A 202 -23.19 -8.46 0.40
N ALA A 203 -22.41 -7.41 0.72
CA ALA A 203 -22.82 -6.03 0.51
C ALA A 203 -23.09 -5.72 -0.97
N LEU A 204 -22.27 -6.27 -1.88
CA LEU A 204 -22.45 -6.14 -3.32
C LEU A 204 -23.71 -6.86 -3.81
N ARG A 205 -23.99 -8.08 -3.32
CA ARG A 205 -25.22 -8.83 -3.63
C ARG A 205 -26.47 -8.10 -3.15
N ASP A 206 -26.44 -7.65 -1.90
CA ASP A 206 -27.53 -6.89 -1.29
C ASP A 206 -27.81 -5.59 -2.04
N LEU A 207 -26.75 -4.87 -2.41
CA LEU A 207 -26.86 -3.65 -3.19
C LEU A 207 -27.51 -3.92 -4.54
N LEU A 208 -26.99 -4.88 -5.31
CA LEU A 208 -27.52 -5.22 -6.63
C LEU A 208 -28.99 -5.66 -6.59
N LEU A 209 -29.40 -6.41 -5.57
CA LEU A 209 -30.79 -6.85 -5.39
C LEU A 209 -31.75 -5.69 -5.07
N LYS A 210 -31.27 -4.64 -4.41
CA LYS A 210 -32.07 -3.48 -4.00
C LYS A 210 -32.16 -2.39 -5.07
N GLU A 211 -31.31 -2.43 -6.10
CA GLU A 211 -31.36 -1.45 -7.17
C GLU A 211 -32.44 -1.77 -8.22
N ASP A 212 -33.27 -0.78 -8.51
CA ASP A 212 -34.30 -0.81 -9.53
C ASP A 212 -34.00 0.21 -10.64
N ILE A 213 -34.30 -0.16 -11.89
CA ILE A 213 -34.13 0.72 -13.05
C ILE A 213 -35.08 1.93 -13.04
N PHE A 214 -36.24 1.79 -12.40
CA PHE A 214 -37.22 2.87 -12.19
C PHE A 214 -37.59 2.95 -10.70
N PRO A 215 -36.85 3.72 -9.90
CA PRO A 215 -37.15 3.87 -8.47
C PRO A 215 -38.58 4.37 -8.26
N HIS A 216 -39.41 3.58 -7.56
CA HIS A 216 -40.83 3.87 -7.32
C HIS A 216 -41.66 4.12 -8.60
N GLY A 217 -41.22 3.58 -9.75
CA GLY A 217 -41.87 3.81 -11.05
C GLY A 217 -41.57 5.18 -11.68
N TYR A 218 -40.74 6.01 -11.05
CA TYR A 218 -40.37 7.32 -11.60
C TYR A 218 -39.56 7.16 -12.89
N GLY A 219 -39.96 7.89 -13.94
CA GLY A 219 -39.30 7.83 -15.24
C GLY A 219 -39.61 6.58 -16.07
N ALA A 220 -40.59 5.75 -15.65
CA ALA A 220 -41.00 4.57 -16.39
C ALA A 220 -41.45 4.91 -17.82
N CYS A 221 -40.89 4.21 -18.79
CA CYS A 221 -41.28 4.32 -20.18
C CYS A 221 -42.57 3.55 -20.43
N GLN A 222 -43.67 4.23 -20.77
CA GLN A 222 -44.99 3.58 -20.96
C GLN A 222 -44.96 2.41 -21.97
N PRO A 223 -44.33 2.54 -23.16
CA PRO A 223 -44.18 1.41 -24.10
C PRO A 223 -43.41 0.19 -23.57
N HIS A 224 -42.54 0.37 -22.57
CA HIS A 224 -41.63 -0.67 -22.07
C HIS A 224 -41.73 -0.86 -20.55
N ALA A 225 -42.87 -0.52 -19.96
CA ALA A 225 -43.06 -0.46 -18.51
C ALA A 225 -42.82 -1.82 -17.83
N GLU A 226 -43.07 -2.93 -18.54
CA GLU A 226 -42.88 -4.30 -18.03
C GLU A 226 -41.56 -4.92 -18.53
N SER A 227 -41.21 -4.73 -19.80
CA SER A 227 -40.03 -5.36 -20.42
C SER A 227 -38.70 -4.81 -19.90
N THR A 228 -38.63 -3.51 -19.61
CA THR A 228 -37.40 -2.88 -19.11
C THR A 228 -37.04 -3.36 -17.69
N PRO A 229 -37.95 -3.33 -16.69
CA PRO A 229 -37.67 -3.91 -15.37
C PRO A 229 -37.38 -5.41 -15.42
N THR A 230 -38.05 -6.17 -16.28
CA THR A 230 -37.82 -7.62 -16.41
C THR A 230 -36.42 -7.92 -16.97
N THR A 231 -35.97 -7.15 -17.95
CA THR A 231 -34.61 -7.28 -18.52
C THR A 231 -33.55 -6.92 -17.48
N TRP A 232 -33.76 -5.82 -16.75
CA TRP A 232 -32.91 -5.41 -15.62
C TRP A 232 -32.84 -6.49 -14.54
N ASP A 233 -34.00 -7.01 -14.10
CA ASP A 233 -34.10 -8.04 -13.07
C ASP A 233 -33.43 -9.36 -13.51
N THR A 234 -33.58 -9.73 -14.77
CA THR A 234 -32.94 -10.93 -15.33
C THR A 234 -31.42 -10.80 -15.29
N ARG A 235 -30.88 -9.65 -15.72
CA ARG A 235 -29.43 -9.41 -15.71
C ARG A 235 -28.88 -9.36 -14.28
N ARG A 236 -29.55 -8.66 -13.37
CA ARG A 236 -29.09 -8.55 -11.97
C ARG A 236 -29.06 -9.94 -11.31
N LYS A 237 -30.09 -10.77 -11.50
CA LYS A 237 -30.15 -12.14 -10.97
C LYS A 237 -29.07 -13.05 -11.56
N ALA A 238 -28.80 -12.95 -12.86
CA ALA A 238 -27.73 -13.72 -13.50
C ALA A 238 -26.35 -13.33 -12.96
N LEU A 239 -26.14 -12.06 -12.61
CA LEU A 239 -24.88 -11.56 -12.09
C LEU A 239 -24.62 -12.00 -10.64
N LEU A 240 -25.65 -12.21 -9.81
CA LEU A 240 -25.50 -12.58 -8.39
C LEU A 240 -24.61 -13.81 -8.16
N ALA A 241 -24.73 -14.81 -9.03
CA ALA A 241 -23.96 -16.06 -8.93
C ALA A 241 -22.46 -15.87 -9.24
N ARG A 242 -22.08 -14.76 -9.88
CA ARG A 242 -20.72 -14.46 -10.36
C ARG A 242 -20.04 -13.33 -9.58
N ILE A 243 -20.71 -12.76 -8.57
CA ILE A 243 -20.11 -11.69 -7.75
C ILE A 243 -18.99 -12.27 -6.90
N GLU A 244 -17.82 -11.69 -7.04
CA GLU A 244 -16.63 -11.89 -6.24
C GLU A 244 -16.21 -10.57 -5.58
N THR A 245 -15.24 -10.62 -4.66
CA THR A 245 -14.72 -9.46 -3.92
C THR A 245 -14.36 -8.28 -4.83
N GLY A 246 -13.75 -8.57 -6.00
CA GLY A 246 -13.25 -7.56 -6.94
C GLY A 246 -14.21 -7.19 -8.07
N SER A 247 -15.44 -7.71 -8.09
CA SER A 247 -16.36 -7.50 -9.22
C SER A 247 -16.79 -6.04 -9.35
N ASP A 248 -16.69 -5.50 -10.58
CA ASP A 248 -17.31 -4.24 -10.95
C ASP A 248 -18.72 -4.50 -11.49
N ILE A 249 -19.69 -4.47 -10.56
CA ILE A 249 -21.09 -4.76 -10.86
C ILE A 249 -21.69 -3.67 -11.76
N ALA A 250 -21.31 -2.41 -11.57
CA ALA A 250 -21.81 -1.33 -12.40
C ALA A 250 -21.35 -1.48 -13.85
N TRP A 251 -20.06 -1.78 -14.05
CA TRP A 251 -19.53 -2.06 -15.38
C TRP A 251 -20.21 -3.28 -16.02
N GLU A 252 -20.40 -4.39 -15.29
CA GLU A 252 -21.11 -5.58 -15.80
C GLU A 252 -22.58 -5.26 -16.18
N MET A 253 -23.24 -4.37 -15.42
CA MET A 253 -24.61 -3.91 -15.70
C MET A 253 -24.67 -2.90 -16.86
N SER A 254 -23.59 -2.16 -17.14
CA SER A 254 -23.51 -1.17 -18.23
C SER A 254 -23.74 -1.78 -19.62
N SER A 255 -23.48 -3.09 -19.78
CA SER A 255 -23.80 -3.83 -21.00
C SER A 255 -25.28 -3.75 -21.42
N LEU A 256 -26.20 -3.49 -20.48
CA LEU A 256 -27.62 -3.29 -20.78
C LEU A 256 -27.92 -1.98 -21.52
N VAL A 257 -27.02 -1.00 -21.48
CA VAL A 257 -27.23 0.30 -22.14
C VAL A 257 -27.43 0.11 -23.65
N GLU A 258 -26.68 -0.81 -24.26
CA GLU A 258 -26.83 -1.17 -25.67
C GLU A 258 -28.15 -1.88 -25.97
N THR A 259 -28.64 -2.71 -25.05
CA THR A 259 -29.95 -3.38 -25.17
C THR A 259 -31.11 -2.39 -25.25
N PHE A 260 -30.97 -1.20 -24.65
CA PHE A 260 -32.02 -0.18 -24.63
C PHE A 260 -31.83 0.95 -25.64
N ARG A 261 -30.87 0.84 -26.57
CA ARG A 261 -30.51 1.91 -27.53
C ARG A 261 -31.68 2.43 -28.38
N ASP A 262 -32.66 1.57 -28.66
CA ASP A 262 -33.80 1.90 -29.51
C ASP A 262 -34.86 2.77 -28.78
N CYS A 263 -34.75 2.91 -27.45
CA CYS A 263 -35.61 3.76 -26.65
C CYS A 263 -34.80 4.71 -25.76
N LYS A 264 -34.74 5.99 -26.15
CA LYS A 264 -33.99 7.03 -25.42
C LYS A 264 -34.34 7.12 -23.93
N THR A 265 -35.61 6.93 -23.57
CA THR A 265 -36.05 6.95 -22.16
C THR A 265 -35.49 5.78 -21.38
N CYS A 266 -35.59 4.55 -21.91
CA CYS A 266 -35.05 3.35 -21.25
C CYS A 266 -33.52 3.39 -21.19
N GLN A 267 -32.85 3.83 -22.26
CA GLN A 267 -31.40 4.01 -22.29
C GLN A 267 -30.95 4.99 -21.21
N LYS A 268 -31.58 6.16 -21.12
CA LYS A 268 -31.26 7.17 -20.10
C LYS A 268 -31.50 6.65 -18.69
N ALA A 269 -32.59 5.92 -18.46
CA ALA A 269 -32.87 5.30 -17.16
C ALA A 269 -31.83 4.25 -16.79
N CYS A 270 -31.41 3.41 -17.74
CA CYS A 270 -30.35 2.43 -17.54
C CYS A 270 -29.01 3.08 -17.19
N ILE A 271 -28.61 4.13 -17.91
CA ILE A 271 -27.38 4.90 -17.61
C ILE A 271 -27.44 5.44 -16.17
N ALA A 272 -28.54 6.12 -15.81
CA ALA A 272 -28.69 6.68 -14.47
C ALA A 272 -28.69 5.61 -13.37
N ALA A 273 -29.31 4.45 -13.61
CA ALA A 273 -29.31 3.34 -12.67
C ALA A 273 -27.91 2.73 -12.50
N VAL A 274 -27.16 2.57 -13.60
CA VAL A 274 -25.77 2.08 -13.57
C VAL A 274 -24.85 3.07 -12.87
N ASP A 275 -25.00 4.38 -13.14
CA ASP A 275 -24.23 5.43 -12.46
C ASP A 275 -24.50 5.45 -10.95
N MET A 276 -25.77 5.29 -10.56
CA MET A 276 -26.17 5.19 -9.15
C MET A 276 -25.60 3.94 -8.49
N LEU A 277 -25.62 2.80 -9.20
CA LEU A 277 -25.02 1.56 -8.72
C LEU A 277 -23.50 1.72 -8.54
N ALA A 278 -22.80 2.33 -9.51
CA ALA A 278 -21.38 2.64 -9.41
C ALA A 278 -21.08 3.51 -8.17
N TYR A 279 -21.87 4.58 -7.98
CA TYR A 279 -21.77 5.45 -6.82
C TYR A 279 -21.94 4.69 -5.50
N LYS A 280 -22.94 3.81 -5.40
CA LYS A 280 -23.18 3.01 -4.18
C LYS A 280 -22.10 1.95 -3.96
N CYS A 281 -21.63 1.27 -5.01
CA CYS A 281 -20.51 0.33 -4.94
C CYS A 281 -19.25 0.98 -4.38
N ARG A 282 -18.97 2.25 -4.71
CA ARG A 282 -17.83 3.01 -4.18
C ARG A 282 -17.85 3.20 -2.66
N ARG A 283 -19.04 3.13 -2.04
CA ARG A 283 -19.23 3.30 -0.59
C ARG A 283 -19.07 2.01 0.19
N ILE A 284 -19.00 0.85 -0.48
CA ILE A 284 -18.77 -0.42 0.19
C ILE A 284 -17.35 -0.43 0.79
N PRO A 285 -17.19 -0.78 2.07
CA PRO A 285 -15.90 -1.01 2.71
C PRO A 285 -14.92 -1.82 1.86
N LYS A 286 -13.75 -1.21 1.63
CA LYS A 286 -12.67 -1.76 0.79
C LYS A 286 -11.43 -2.15 1.59
N THR A 287 -11.36 -1.77 2.86
CA THR A 287 -10.22 -1.94 3.75
C THR A 287 -10.71 -2.46 5.10
N LEU A 288 -9.86 -3.18 5.83
CA LEU A 288 -10.18 -3.77 7.13
C LEU A 288 -10.73 -2.74 8.14
N GLU A 289 -10.12 -1.57 8.23
CA GLU A 289 -10.53 -0.49 9.14
C GLU A 289 -11.97 0.01 8.91
N LYS A 290 -12.52 -0.20 7.71
CA LYS A 290 -13.87 0.26 7.36
C LYS A 290 -14.93 -0.83 7.58
N LEU A 291 -14.54 -2.02 8.06
CA LEU A 291 -15.50 -3.04 8.41
C LEU A 291 -16.36 -2.58 9.60
N PRO A 292 -17.68 -2.81 9.57
CA PRO A 292 -18.53 -2.54 10.71
C PRO A 292 -18.05 -3.31 11.94
N SER A 293 -18.00 -2.63 13.09
CA SER A 293 -17.69 -3.27 14.39
C SER A 293 -18.66 -4.43 14.66
N GLY A 294 -18.15 -5.57 15.11
CA GLY A 294 -18.99 -6.75 15.39
C GLY A 294 -19.38 -7.58 14.16
N TYR A 295 -18.91 -7.27 12.94
CA TYR A 295 -19.17 -8.11 11.77
C TYR A 295 -18.44 -9.45 11.89
N LEU A 296 -19.11 -10.49 12.39
CA LEU A 296 -18.55 -11.81 12.67
C LEU A 296 -17.42 -11.79 13.71
N GLU A 297 -17.52 -10.92 14.73
CA GLU A 297 -16.69 -11.00 15.95
C GLU A 297 -17.20 -12.09 16.91
#